data_AF-A0A1H8VQJ2-F1
#
_entry.id   AF-A0A1H8VQJ2-F1
#
_cell.length_a   1.000
_cell.length_b   1.000
_cell.length_c   1.000
_cell.angle_alpha   90.00
_cell.angle_beta   90.00
_cell.angle_gamma   90.00
#
_symmetry.space_group_name_H-M   'P 1'
#
loop_
_entity.id
_entity.type
_entity.pdbx_description
1 polymer ?
#
loop_
_entity_poly.entity_id
_entity_poly.type
_entity_poly.pdbx_seq_one_letter_code
_entity_poly.pdbx_strand_id
1 'polypeptide(L)'
;MPKTTKSGTAKKGELPSTLERSDRKAQRTFAKAYDAAMDSYGDEERANRTAWSAVKHTHEKVGDHWAPKEGGRKGPSDAQAAGGRGTGRPTKGGVDANATKEHLRALAKKLDVPGRSTMKKKELVDAIQKANDRQTAKARTKSAKTSPSSAKKRPKKT
;
A
#
# COMPACT_ATOMS: atom_id res chain seq x y z
N MET A 1 19.81 -3.77 -0.17
CA MET A 1 19.97 -2.74 -1.24
C MET A 1 19.33 -1.42 -0.83
N PRO A 2 20.00 -0.26 -0.99
CA PRO A 2 19.43 1.04 -0.61
C PRO A 2 18.29 1.46 -1.53
N LYS A 3 17.17 1.86 -0.92
CA LYS A 3 15.91 2.25 -1.57
C LYS A 3 15.90 3.72 -1.98
N THR A 4 16.85 4.51 -1.50
CA THR A 4 17.09 5.89 -1.94
C THR A 4 18.29 6.01 -2.88
N THR A 5 18.28 7.06 -3.71
CA THR A 5 19.42 7.54 -4.49
C THR A 5 20.34 8.39 -3.63
N LYS A 6 21.52 8.76 -4.17
CA LYS A 6 22.46 9.68 -3.50
C LYS A 6 21.84 11.04 -3.15
N SER A 7 20.81 11.49 -3.89
CA SER A 7 20.08 12.73 -3.61
C SER A 7 18.88 12.55 -2.67
N GLY A 8 18.71 11.37 -2.06
CA GLY A 8 17.64 11.07 -1.11
C GLY A 8 16.25 10.88 -1.76
N THR A 9 16.19 10.70 -3.08
CA THR A 9 14.96 10.37 -3.81
C THR A 9 14.73 8.87 -3.84
N ALA A 10 13.46 8.42 -3.84
CA ALA A 10 13.15 6.99 -3.85
C ALA A 10 13.44 6.37 -5.23
N LYS A 11 14.13 5.22 -5.24
CA LYS A 11 14.37 4.43 -6.45
C LYS A 11 13.14 3.59 -6.77
N LYS A 12 12.35 4.00 -7.77
CA LYS A 12 11.06 3.34 -8.07
C LYS A 12 11.18 1.82 -8.24
N GLY A 13 12.13 1.33 -9.05
CA GLY A 13 12.29 -0.12 -9.28
C GLY A 13 12.74 -0.94 -8.06
N GLU A 14 13.07 -0.29 -6.94
CA GLU A 14 13.40 -0.94 -5.67
C GLU A 14 12.21 -1.00 -4.70
N LEU A 15 11.09 -0.38 -5.06
CA LEU A 15 9.90 -0.28 -4.22
C LEU A 15 8.92 -1.42 -4.51
N PRO A 16 8.11 -1.80 -3.51
CA PRO A 16 6.93 -2.60 -3.74
C PRO A 16 6.03 -1.98 -4.81
N SER A 17 5.49 -2.80 -5.72
CA SER A 17 4.73 -2.31 -6.88
C SER A 17 3.57 -1.35 -6.54
N THR A 18 2.93 -1.49 -5.38
CA THR A 18 1.90 -0.54 -4.94
C THR A 18 2.46 0.84 -4.64
N LEU A 19 3.69 0.93 -4.13
CA LEU A 19 4.39 2.19 -3.89
C LEU A 19 4.94 2.81 -5.17
N GLU A 20 5.34 2.01 -6.16
CA GLU A 20 5.73 2.51 -7.49
C GLU A 20 4.63 3.35 -8.15
N ARG A 21 3.37 2.96 -7.91
CA ARG A 21 2.16 3.65 -8.40
C ARG A 21 1.63 4.73 -7.44
N SER A 22 2.20 4.86 -6.25
CA SER A 22 1.84 5.89 -5.29
C SER A 22 2.46 7.24 -5.60
N ASP A 23 2.02 8.26 -4.86
CA ASP A 23 2.63 9.58 -4.90
C ASP A 23 4.07 9.59 -4.36
N ARG A 24 4.81 10.66 -4.68
CA ARG A 24 6.23 10.81 -4.32
C ARG A 24 6.45 10.80 -2.80
N LYS A 25 5.49 11.25 -1.99
CA LYS A 25 5.61 11.27 -0.53
C LYS A 25 5.55 9.85 0.02
N ALA A 26 4.58 9.03 -0.41
CA ALA A 26 4.50 7.62 -0.01
C ALA A 26 5.78 6.85 -0.36
N GLN A 27 6.29 7.04 -1.58
CA GLN A 27 7.54 6.43 -2.05
C GLN A 27 8.74 6.81 -1.16
N ARG A 28 8.92 8.11 -0.88
CA ARG A 28 10.01 8.59 -0.01
C ARG A 28 9.85 8.12 1.42
N THR A 29 8.63 8.09 1.96
CA THR A 29 8.37 7.60 3.32
C THR A 29 8.85 6.17 3.47
N PHE A 30 8.50 5.29 2.52
CA PHE A 30 9.00 3.92 2.54
C PHE A 30 10.52 3.86 2.40
N ALA A 31 11.08 4.49 1.35
CA ALA A 31 12.49 4.36 1.03
C ALA A 31 13.40 4.86 2.17
N LYS A 32 13.09 6.04 2.73
CA LYS A 32 13.89 6.62 3.82
C LYS A 32 13.75 5.82 5.11
N ALA A 33 12.54 5.36 5.45
CA ALA A 33 12.33 4.55 6.64
C ALA A 33 13.01 3.18 6.52
N TYR A 34 13.02 2.59 5.32
CA TYR A 34 13.73 1.35 5.06
C TYR A 34 15.24 1.54 5.22
N ASP A 35 15.84 2.53 4.54
CA ASP A 35 17.28 2.75 4.58
C ASP A 35 17.76 3.06 6.00
N ALA A 36 17.06 3.93 6.73
CA ALA A 36 17.38 4.22 8.14
C ALA A 36 17.26 2.99 9.05
N ALA A 37 16.28 2.11 8.79
CA ALA A 37 16.11 0.88 9.55
C ALA A 37 17.17 -0.17 9.17
N MET A 38 17.62 -0.21 7.93
CA MET A 38 18.77 -1.03 7.51
C MET A 38 20.05 -0.56 8.19
N ASP A 39 20.30 0.74 8.24
CA ASP A 39 21.47 1.31 8.92
C ASP A 39 21.44 1.00 10.43
N SER A 40 20.24 0.98 11.02
CA SER A 40 20.06 0.74 12.46
C SER A 40 20.08 -0.74 12.85
N TYR A 41 19.52 -1.62 12.02
CA TYR A 41 19.27 -3.02 12.38
C TYR A 41 20.06 -4.03 11.56
N GLY A 42 20.53 -3.67 10.37
CA GLY A 42 21.16 -4.60 9.43
C GLY A 42 20.25 -5.73 8.93
N ASP A 43 18.95 -5.67 9.21
CA ASP A 43 17.98 -6.74 8.96
C ASP A 43 16.89 -6.31 7.98
N GLU A 44 16.85 -6.96 6.82
CA GLU A 44 15.94 -6.57 5.73
C GLU A 44 14.46 -6.77 6.09
N GLU A 45 14.12 -7.81 6.86
CA GLU A 45 12.74 -8.09 7.23
C GLU A 45 12.20 -7.02 8.20
N ARG A 46 12.98 -6.69 9.23
CA ARG A 46 12.67 -5.63 10.19
C ARG A 46 12.67 -4.26 9.54
N ALA A 47 13.58 -3.98 8.60
CA ALA A 47 13.56 -2.75 7.83
C ALA A 47 12.28 -2.64 6.98
N ASN A 48 11.87 -3.72 6.29
CA ASN A 48 10.61 -3.76 5.55
C ASN A 48 9.39 -3.48 6.44
N ARG A 49 9.31 -4.14 7.60
CA ARG A 49 8.21 -3.92 8.56
C ARG A 49 8.18 -2.47 9.05
N THR A 50 9.32 -1.89 9.35
CA THR A 50 9.44 -0.49 9.80
C THR A 50 9.00 0.48 8.70
N ALA A 51 9.45 0.26 7.48
CA ALA A 51 9.08 1.08 6.32
C ALA A 51 7.58 1.02 6.03
N TRP A 52 6.96 -0.17 6.08
CA TRP A 52 5.52 -0.31 5.92
C TRP A 52 4.71 0.34 7.04
N SER A 53 5.19 0.26 8.28
CA SER A 53 4.58 0.96 9.42
C SER A 53 4.60 2.48 9.21
N ALA A 54 5.72 3.03 8.74
CA ALA A 54 5.84 4.47 8.44
C ALA A 54 4.86 4.92 7.33
N VAL A 55 4.70 4.11 6.28
CA VAL A 55 3.71 4.36 5.22
C VAL A 55 2.30 4.34 5.80
N LYS A 56 1.90 3.26 6.48
CA LYS A 56 0.54 3.10 7.06
C LYS A 56 0.20 4.13 8.14
N HIS A 57 1.22 4.72 8.76
CA HIS A 57 1.04 5.78 9.75
C HIS A 57 0.55 7.09 9.13
N THR A 58 0.84 7.34 7.86
CA THR A 58 0.59 8.62 7.19
C THR A 58 -0.27 8.51 5.91
N HIS A 59 -0.31 7.32 5.33
CA HIS A 59 -1.02 7.01 4.10
C HIS A 59 -1.94 5.82 4.33
N GLU A 60 -2.95 5.71 3.48
CA GLU A 60 -3.84 4.57 3.37
C GLU A 60 -3.84 4.02 1.95
N LYS A 61 -4.18 2.75 1.81
CA LYS A 61 -4.27 2.09 0.52
C LYS A 61 -5.58 2.47 -0.16
N VAL A 62 -5.50 3.00 -1.38
CA VAL A 62 -6.63 3.35 -2.22
C VAL A 62 -6.42 2.70 -3.58
N GLY A 63 -7.17 1.65 -3.86
CA GLY A 63 -7.01 0.86 -5.07
C GLY A 63 -5.69 0.09 -5.07
N ASP A 64 -4.83 0.42 -6.03
CA ASP A 64 -3.53 -0.21 -6.28
C ASP A 64 -2.33 0.64 -5.85
N HIS A 65 -2.56 1.75 -5.15
CA HIS A 65 -1.57 2.69 -4.64
C HIS A 65 -1.88 3.16 -3.21
N TRP A 66 -0.97 3.95 -2.64
CA TRP A 66 -1.10 4.59 -1.33
C TRP A 66 -1.29 6.09 -1.50
N ALA A 67 -2.25 6.65 -0.76
CA ALA A 67 -2.58 8.06 -0.75
C ALA A 67 -2.54 8.61 0.69
N PRO A 68 -2.27 9.92 0.89
CA PRO A 68 -2.33 10.52 2.21
C PRO A 68 -3.69 10.28 2.89
N LYS A 69 -3.67 10.00 4.18
CA LYS A 69 -4.90 9.87 4.96
C LYS A 69 -5.71 11.16 4.94
N GLU A 70 -7.02 11.03 5.12
CA GLU A 70 -7.96 12.16 5.30
C GLU A 70 -7.39 13.23 6.24
N GLY A 71 -7.36 14.49 5.76
CA GLY A 71 -6.87 15.64 6.52
C GLY A 71 -5.39 15.58 6.90
N GLY A 72 -4.58 14.70 6.30
CA GLY A 72 -3.18 14.51 6.67
C GLY A 72 -2.98 13.86 8.04
N ARG A 73 -4.02 13.18 8.57
CA ARG A 73 -3.99 12.52 9.86
C ARG A 73 -2.84 11.51 9.95
N LYS A 74 -2.25 11.44 11.13
CA LYS A 74 -1.18 10.50 11.46
C LYS A 74 -1.69 9.55 12.54
N GLY A 75 -1.34 8.28 12.43
CA GLY A 75 -1.75 7.27 13.40
C GLY A 75 -1.97 5.88 12.80
N PRO A 76 -2.24 4.89 13.66
CA PRO A 76 -2.50 3.53 13.22
C PRO A 76 -3.70 3.49 12.26
N SER A 77 -3.61 2.67 11.21
CA SER A 77 -4.70 2.49 10.24
C SER A 77 -5.85 1.63 10.76
N ASP A 78 -5.54 0.66 11.62
CA ASP A 78 -6.49 -0.29 12.15
C ASP A 78 -6.10 -0.75 13.56
N ALA A 79 -6.94 -1.58 14.15
CA ALA A 79 -6.77 -2.07 15.51
C ALA A 79 -5.54 -2.96 15.70
N GLN A 80 -5.04 -3.57 14.62
CA GLN A 80 -3.79 -4.34 14.64
C GLN A 80 -2.59 -3.38 14.66
N ALA A 81 -2.60 -2.34 13.82
CA ALA A 81 -1.56 -1.32 13.78
C ALA A 81 -1.48 -0.48 15.05
N ALA A 82 -2.59 -0.34 15.79
CA ALA A 82 -2.62 0.35 17.07
C ALA A 82 -2.03 -0.49 18.22
N GLY A 83 -1.94 -1.80 18.03
CA GLY A 83 -1.46 -2.73 19.04
C GLY A 83 0.06 -2.96 19.00
N GLY A 84 0.59 -3.52 20.08
CA GLY A 84 2.00 -3.93 20.19
C GLY A 84 2.28 -5.33 19.64
N ARG A 85 3.49 -5.83 19.90
CA ARG A 85 4.03 -7.13 19.40
C ARG A 85 3.12 -8.34 19.65
N GLY A 86 2.31 -8.34 20.71
CA GLY A 86 1.38 -9.43 21.06
C GLY A 86 -0.03 -9.30 20.48
N THR A 87 -0.29 -8.31 19.63
CA THR A 87 -1.65 -8.08 19.09
C THR A 87 -1.93 -9.02 17.94
N GLY A 88 -3.04 -9.75 18.02
CA GLY A 88 -3.51 -10.67 16.98
C GLY A 88 -4.91 -10.30 16.46
N ARG A 89 -5.04 -9.12 15.84
CA ARG A 89 -6.31 -8.62 15.28
C ARG A 89 -6.30 -8.70 13.75
N PRO A 90 -7.48 -8.86 13.12
CA PRO A 90 -7.58 -8.84 11.66
C PRO A 90 -7.04 -7.52 11.09
N THR A 91 -6.12 -7.62 10.12
CA THR A 91 -5.60 -6.45 9.40
C THR A 91 -6.62 -5.98 8.36
N LYS A 92 -6.67 -4.66 8.11
CA LYS A 92 -7.55 -4.07 7.09
C LYS A 92 -6.82 -3.74 5.79
N GLY A 93 -5.72 -4.44 5.50
CA GLY A 93 -5.02 -4.34 4.21
C GLY A 93 -4.49 -2.95 3.86
N GLY A 94 -4.30 -2.07 4.85
CA GLY A 94 -3.87 -0.68 4.64
C GLY A 94 -4.99 0.35 4.52
N VAL A 95 -6.25 -0.03 4.67
CA VAL A 95 -7.39 0.90 4.78
C VAL A 95 -7.35 1.60 6.14
N ASP A 96 -7.62 2.92 6.20
CA ASP A 96 -7.77 3.63 7.47
C ASP A 96 -9.15 3.37 8.08
N ALA A 97 -9.27 2.30 8.86
CA ALA A 97 -10.49 1.95 9.59
C ALA A 97 -10.91 3.02 10.61
N ASN A 98 -9.97 3.91 10.97
CA ASN A 98 -10.19 5.05 11.85
C ASN A 98 -10.73 6.29 11.11
N ALA A 99 -10.89 6.26 9.79
CA ALA A 99 -11.41 7.39 9.02
C ALA A 99 -12.90 7.69 9.25
N THR A 100 -13.32 8.90 8.88
CA THR A 100 -14.74 9.25 8.97
C THR A 100 -15.57 8.34 8.05
N LYS A 101 -16.84 8.10 8.41
CA LYS A 101 -17.74 7.32 7.54
C LYS A 101 -17.87 8.00 6.17
N GLU A 102 -17.85 9.32 6.14
CA GLU A 102 -17.92 10.11 4.91
C GLU A 102 -16.72 9.86 3.99
N HIS A 103 -15.50 9.95 4.53
CA HIS A 103 -14.30 9.63 3.77
C HIS A 103 -14.30 8.21 3.24
N LEU A 104 -14.69 7.24 4.07
CA LEU A 104 -14.80 5.84 3.63
C LEU A 104 -15.84 5.67 2.51
N ARG A 105 -16.98 6.36 2.57
CA ARG A 105 -17.95 6.36 1.45
C ARG A 105 -17.35 7.00 0.19
N ALA A 106 -16.57 8.06 0.31
CA ALA A 106 -15.90 8.71 -0.81
C ALA A 106 -14.85 7.79 -1.46
N LEU A 107 -14.05 7.10 -0.65
CA LEU A 107 -13.13 6.06 -1.13
C LEU A 107 -13.87 4.91 -1.81
N ALA A 108 -14.93 4.39 -1.18
CA ALA A 108 -15.77 3.35 -1.75
C ALA A 108 -16.40 3.79 -3.08
N LYS A 109 -16.78 5.06 -3.22
CA LYS A 109 -17.26 5.65 -4.48
C LYS A 109 -16.16 5.65 -5.53
N LYS A 110 -14.94 6.10 -5.20
CA LYS A 110 -13.78 6.10 -6.10
C LYS A 110 -13.38 4.69 -6.58
N LEU A 111 -13.69 3.68 -5.78
CA LEU A 111 -13.40 2.28 -6.07
C LEU A 111 -14.59 1.52 -6.70
N ASP A 112 -15.67 2.24 -7.05
CA ASP A 112 -16.89 1.69 -7.63
C ASP A 112 -17.51 0.54 -6.81
N VAL A 113 -17.52 0.69 -5.48
CA VAL A 113 -18.14 -0.27 -4.58
C VAL A 113 -19.67 -0.14 -4.64
N PRO A 114 -20.41 -1.21 -5.03
CA PRO A 114 -21.87 -1.19 -5.05
C PRO A 114 -22.42 -1.20 -3.62
N GLY A 115 -23.60 -0.60 -3.42
CA GLY A 115 -24.26 -0.56 -2.10
C GLY A 115 -23.58 0.33 -1.04
N ARG A 116 -22.49 1.03 -1.37
CA ARG A 116 -21.72 1.88 -0.43
C ARG A 116 -22.54 2.92 0.35
N SER A 117 -23.69 3.38 -0.17
CA SER A 117 -24.52 4.41 0.47
C SER A 117 -25.22 3.90 1.73
N THR A 118 -25.60 2.62 1.76
CA THR A 118 -26.33 2.00 2.88
C THR A 118 -25.40 1.35 3.91
N MET A 119 -24.15 1.07 3.52
CA MET A 119 -23.17 0.42 4.38
C MET A 119 -22.84 1.21 5.66
N LYS A 120 -22.64 0.48 6.75
CA LYS A 120 -22.05 0.94 8.00
C LYS A 120 -20.53 1.11 7.83
N LYS A 121 -19.90 1.83 8.77
CA LYS A 121 -18.46 2.12 8.72
C LYS A 121 -17.59 0.87 8.57
N LYS A 122 -17.88 -0.19 9.35
CA LYS A 122 -17.13 -1.46 9.28
C LYS A 122 -17.28 -2.15 7.91
N GLU A 123 -18.50 -2.17 7.36
CA GLU A 123 -18.79 -2.76 6.05
C GLU A 123 -18.07 -2.00 4.92
N LEU A 124 -18.00 -0.67 5.01
CA LEU A 124 -17.23 0.15 4.06
C LEU A 124 -15.74 -0.22 4.09
N VAL A 125 -15.14 -0.37 5.28
CA VAL A 125 -13.73 -0.76 5.42
C VAL A 125 -13.47 -2.10 4.74
N ASP A 126 -14.31 -3.10 5.00
CA ASP A 126 -14.15 -4.44 4.43
C ASP A 126 -14.36 -4.45 2.91
N ALA A 127 -15.35 -3.70 2.42
CA ALA A 127 -15.62 -3.57 0.99
C ALA A 127 -14.49 -2.85 0.25
N ILE A 128 -13.92 -1.78 0.85
CA ILE A 128 -12.75 -1.07 0.32
C ILE A 128 -11.54 -1.98 0.30
N GLN A 129 -11.28 -2.74 1.37
CA GLN A 129 -10.17 -3.70 1.41
C GLN A 129 -10.26 -4.69 0.25
N LYS A 130 -11.44 -5.29 0.04
CA LYS A 130 -11.69 -6.21 -1.07
C LYS A 130 -11.49 -5.54 -2.44
N ALA A 131 -11.95 -4.29 -2.60
CA ALA A 131 -11.77 -3.54 -3.84
C ALA A 131 -10.28 -3.22 -4.11
N ASN A 132 -9.54 -2.83 -3.07
CA ASN A 132 -8.09 -2.58 -3.14
C ASN A 132 -7.33 -3.82 -3.58
N ASP A 133 -7.66 -4.98 -3.01
CA ASP A 133 -7.00 -6.24 -3.34
C ASP A 133 -7.27 -6.64 -4.79
N ARG A 134 -8.51 -6.46 -5.26
CA ARG A 134 -8.87 -6.67 -6.67
C ARG A 134 -8.11 -5.73 -7.61
N GLN A 135 -8.02 -4.44 -7.30
CA GLN A 135 -7.28 -3.47 -8.13
C GLN A 135 -5.77 -3.75 -8.12
N THR A 136 -5.21 -4.10 -6.97
CA THR A 136 -3.79 -4.50 -6.86
C THR A 136 -3.50 -5.74 -7.71
N ALA A 137 -4.37 -6.76 -7.67
CA ALA A 137 -4.23 -7.96 -8.49
C ALA A 137 -4.32 -7.64 -10.00
N LYS A 138 -5.27 -6.80 -10.41
CA LYS A 138 -5.38 -6.32 -11.80
C LYS A 138 -4.14 -5.55 -12.25
N ALA A 139 -3.61 -4.65 -11.42
CA ALA A 139 -2.40 -3.90 -11.74
C ALA A 139 -1.19 -4.83 -11.96
N ARG A 140 -1.02 -5.83 -11.08
CA ARG A 140 0.06 -6.83 -11.21
C ARG A 140 -0.05 -7.65 -12.50
N THR A 141 -1.25 -8.10 -12.87
CA THR A 141 -1.44 -8.86 -14.11
C THR A 141 -1.21 -8.00 -15.35
N LYS A 142 -1.61 -6.72 -15.33
CA LYS A 142 -1.30 -5.76 -16.41
C LYS A 142 0.20 -5.55 -16.55
N SER A 143 0.92 -5.30 -15.45
CA SER A 143 2.38 -5.16 -15.48
C SER A 143 3.06 -6.41 -16.04
N ALA A 144 2.63 -7.62 -15.66
CA ALA A 144 3.19 -8.87 -16.20
C ALA A 144 2.98 -9.03 -17.72
N LYS A 145 1.83 -8.56 -18.25
CA LYS A 145 1.55 -8.59 -19.69
C LYS A 145 2.39 -7.58 -20.49
N THR A 146 2.75 -6.46 -19.88
CA THR A 146 3.52 -5.39 -20.52
C THR A 146 5.04 -5.58 -20.38
N SER A 147 5.50 -6.46 -19.48
CA SER A 147 6.93 -6.75 -19.30
C SER A 147 7.54 -7.49 -20.51
N PRO A 148 8.67 -7.02 -21.08
CA PRO A 148 9.28 -7.57 -22.29
C PRO A 148 9.76 -9.03 -22.14
N SER A 149 9.88 -9.55 -20.92
CA SER A 149 10.23 -10.96 -20.65
C SER A 149 9.16 -11.97 -21.06
N SER A 150 7.90 -11.56 -21.30
CA SER A 150 6.81 -12.47 -21.68
C SER A 150 6.79 -12.78 -23.19
N ALA A 151 7.54 -12.03 -24.01
CA ALA A 151 7.53 -12.17 -25.47
C ALA A 151 8.45 -13.28 -26.02
N LYS A 152 9.26 -13.94 -25.18
CA LYS A 152 10.31 -14.88 -25.62
C LYS A 152 10.00 -16.35 -25.31
N LYS A 153 8.81 -16.85 -25.67
CA LYS A 153 8.53 -18.31 -25.76
C LYS A 153 7.43 -18.60 -26.80
N ARG A 154 7.72 -18.42 -28.09
CA ARG A 154 7.09 -19.21 -29.15
C ARG A 154 8.21 -19.77 -30.04
N PRO A 155 8.59 -21.04 -29.90
CA PRO A 155 9.43 -21.67 -30.92
C PRO A 155 8.61 -21.71 -32.22
N LYS A 156 9.19 -21.16 -33.31
CA LYS A 156 8.66 -21.38 -34.65
C LYS A 156 8.86 -22.86 -34.96
N LYS A 157 7.76 -23.60 -35.08
CA LYS A 157 7.75 -24.98 -35.56
C LYS A 157 8.01 -24.91 -37.07
N THR A 158 9.20 -25.35 -37.48
CA THR A 158 9.50 -25.73 -38.87
C THR A 158 9.03 -27.15 -39.11
#